data_AF-A0A7Y8NW18-F1
#
_entry.id   AF-A0A7Y8NW18-F1
#
_cell.length_a   1.000
_cell.length_b   1.000
_cell.length_c   1.000
_cell.angle_alpha   90.00
_cell.angle_beta   90.00
_cell.angle_gamma   90.00
#
_symmetry.space_group_name_H-M   'P 1'
#
loop_
_entity.id
_entity.type
_entity.pdbx_description
1 polymer ?
#
loop_
_entity_poly.entity_id
_entity_poly.type
_entity_poly.pdbx_seq_one_letter_code
_entity_poly.pdbx_strand_id
1 'polypeptide(L)'
;MSVGEFVKSRLFIRHFLISVVLTAIILFGIFKILAAYTFHGREVVVPDCTGFTLSEIKTSPTFNDFDFVVVDSVYDPQKEKGTIVTQDPLPKSKVKEHRKIYLTVIASVPEKVSMPDLKDLTLRQAIATLQTFGLIIGKMEYVPDIGTNAVLRQLYQGKEVRPGTMLQKGAVIDLVLGMGIGGSRIQMPFLIGMSRSEALRVLAADSLYVGAEIYTDHKDTVSARVYKQSPDYSSGLLLNVGQSIDLYYKSDAGFDWGTYLKTFDTTRKSTPVAPRPAQKSTATKDEF
;
A
#
# COMPACT_ATOMS: atom_id res chain seq x y z
N MET A 1 9.49 91.70 -0.17
CA MET A 1 8.54 91.21 0.85
C MET A 1 9.11 89.93 1.43
N SER A 2 9.31 89.86 2.75
CA SER A 2 9.78 88.60 3.35
C SER A 2 8.63 87.58 3.33
N VAL A 3 8.95 86.30 3.25
CA VAL A 3 7.95 85.21 3.24
C VAL A 3 7.00 85.30 4.44
N GLY A 4 7.48 85.76 5.59
CA GLY A 4 6.67 85.95 6.79
C GLY A 4 5.65 87.08 6.72
N GLU A 5 5.91 88.14 5.94
CA GLU A 5 4.96 89.24 5.74
C GLU A 5 3.84 88.86 4.76
N PHE A 6 4.17 88.06 3.74
CA PHE A 6 3.21 87.55 2.76
C PHE A 6 2.15 86.65 3.41
N VAL A 7 2.58 85.73 4.30
CA VAL A 7 1.71 84.80 5.03
C VAL A 7 0.77 85.53 6.01
N LYS A 8 1.17 86.70 6.52
CA LYS A 8 0.33 87.54 7.39
C LYS A 8 -0.59 88.51 6.63
N SER A 9 -0.50 88.56 5.30
CA SER A 9 -1.33 89.47 4.50
C SER A 9 -2.81 89.07 4.56
N ARG A 10 -3.70 90.07 4.64
CA ARG A 10 -5.17 89.84 4.70
C ARG A 10 -5.70 89.08 3.49
N LEU A 11 -5.08 89.30 2.32
CA LEU A 11 -5.40 88.61 1.07
C LEU A 11 -5.05 87.12 1.14
N PHE A 12 -3.84 86.78 1.60
CA PHE A 12 -3.42 85.37 1.74
C PHE A 12 -4.31 84.62 2.72
N ILE A 13 -4.57 85.18 3.90
CA ILE A 13 -5.43 84.56 4.92
C ILE A 13 -6.85 84.32 4.38
N ARG A 14 -7.41 85.26 3.59
CA ARG A 14 -8.74 85.10 2.99
C ARG A 14 -8.79 83.95 1.98
N HIS A 15 -7.83 83.86 1.06
CA HIS A 15 -7.77 82.76 0.09
C HIS A 15 -7.45 81.42 0.76
N PHE A 16 -6.60 81.41 1.79
CA PHE A 16 -6.30 80.22 2.57
C PHE A 16 -7.56 79.69 3.29
N LEU A 17 -8.32 80.57 3.97
CA LEU A 17 -9.58 80.17 4.59
C LEU A 17 -10.62 79.68 3.57
N ILE A 18 -10.75 80.35 2.42
CA ILE A 18 -11.62 79.89 1.33
C ILE A 18 -11.19 78.51 0.83
N SER A 19 -9.88 78.28 0.64
CA SER A 19 -9.36 76.98 0.23
C SER A 19 -9.67 75.91 1.28
N VAL A 20 -9.45 76.19 2.56
CA VAL A 20 -9.74 75.24 3.66
C VAL A 20 -11.23 74.89 3.70
N VAL A 21 -12.12 75.89 3.58
CA VAL A 21 -13.57 75.67 3.54
C VAL A 21 -13.97 74.88 2.30
N LEU A 22 -13.44 75.21 1.13
CA LEU A 22 -13.71 74.49 -0.11
C LEU A 22 -13.25 73.03 -0.03
N THR A 23 -12.05 72.78 0.50
CA THR A 23 -11.54 71.44 0.75
C THR A 23 -12.43 70.68 1.74
N ALA A 24 -12.88 71.31 2.82
CA ALA A 24 -13.79 70.69 3.78
C ALA A 24 -15.14 70.31 3.14
N ILE A 25 -15.70 71.18 2.28
CA ILE A 25 -16.94 70.91 1.53
C ILE A 25 -16.74 69.73 0.57
N ILE A 26 -15.63 69.70 -0.17
CA ILE A 26 -15.30 68.61 -1.10
C ILE A 26 -15.16 67.29 -0.33
N LEU A 27 -14.40 67.28 0.77
CA LEU A 27 -14.24 66.08 1.60
C LEU A 27 -15.60 65.61 2.16
N PHE A 28 -16.43 66.52 2.66
CA PHE A 28 -17.76 66.19 3.16
C PHE A 28 -18.65 65.57 2.06
N GLY A 29 -18.62 66.15 0.85
CA GLY A 29 -19.32 65.62 -0.31
C GLY A 29 -18.84 64.22 -0.70
N ILE A 30 -17.52 64.01 -0.76
CA ILE A 30 -16.92 62.70 -1.01
C ILE A 30 -17.38 61.68 0.03
N PHE A 31 -17.30 62.00 1.33
CA PHE A 31 -17.74 61.08 2.39
C PHE A 31 -19.23 60.74 2.30
N LYS A 32 -20.10 61.71 1.94
CA LYS A 32 -21.53 61.46 1.74
C LYS A 32 -21.82 60.57 0.53
N ILE A 33 -21.15 60.82 -0.59
CA ILE A 33 -21.25 59.97 -1.79
C ILE A 33 -20.75 58.57 -1.48
N LEU A 34 -19.60 58.45 -0.81
CA LEU A 34 -19.02 57.17 -0.45
C LEU A 34 -19.95 56.38 0.48
N ALA A 35 -20.52 57.03 1.50
CA ALA A 35 -21.47 56.41 2.42
C ALA A 35 -22.75 55.92 1.71
N ALA A 36 -23.27 56.68 0.74
CA ALA A 36 -24.44 56.30 -0.06
C ALA A 36 -24.12 55.14 -1.03
N TYR A 37 -22.96 55.20 -1.70
CA TYR A 37 -22.55 54.20 -2.68
C TYR A 37 -22.18 52.85 -2.04
N THR A 38 -21.64 52.86 -0.82
CA THR A 38 -21.15 51.66 -0.15
C THR A 38 -22.21 50.92 0.67
N PHE A 39 -23.47 51.38 0.68
CA PHE A 39 -24.59 50.76 1.42
C PHE A 39 -24.19 50.25 2.81
N HIS A 40 -23.56 51.11 3.63
CA HIS A 40 -23.11 50.75 4.98
C HIS A 40 -24.30 50.22 5.81
N GLY A 41 -24.11 49.04 6.43
CA GLY A 41 -25.03 48.49 7.43
C GLY A 41 -26.14 47.56 6.91
N ARG A 42 -26.20 47.25 5.61
CA ARG A 42 -27.07 46.18 5.10
C ARG A 42 -26.36 44.84 5.20
N GLU A 43 -26.66 44.14 6.29
CA GLU A 43 -26.16 42.80 6.57
C GLU A 43 -27.31 41.80 6.48
N VAL A 44 -27.08 40.69 5.78
CA VAL A 44 -27.99 39.54 5.71
C VAL A 44 -27.41 38.43 6.57
N VAL A 45 -28.29 37.69 7.23
CA VAL A 45 -27.92 36.54 8.05
C VAL A 45 -27.79 35.32 7.15
N VAL A 46 -26.63 34.67 7.21
CA VAL A 46 -26.34 33.48 6.40
C VAL A 46 -27.20 32.29 6.88
N PRO A 47 -28.00 31.67 6.00
CA PRO A 47 -28.78 30.49 6.34
C PRO A 47 -27.90 29.24 6.48
N ASP A 48 -28.42 28.23 7.17
CA ASP A 48 -27.78 26.92 7.24
C ASP A 48 -28.14 26.10 5.99
N CYS A 49 -27.11 25.75 5.23
CA CYS A 49 -27.18 24.99 4.00
C CYS A 49 -26.88 23.50 4.21
N THR A 50 -26.47 23.11 5.42
CA THR A 50 -26.05 21.73 5.69
C THR A 50 -27.20 20.74 5.52
N GLY A 51 -26.91 19.59 4.90
CA GLY A 51 -27.90 18.54 4.62
C GLY A 51 -28.78 18.80 3.39
N PHE A 52 -28.88 20.03 2.89
CA PHE A 52 -29.61 20.32 1.66
C PHE A 52 -28.79 19.98 0.41
N THR A 53 -29.47 19.70 -0.69
CA THR A 53 -28.86 19.60 -2.03
C THR A 53 -28.77 20.96 -2.71
N LEU A 54 -27.85 21.10 -3.67
CA LEU A 54 -27.73 22.33 -4.47
C LEU A 54 -29.03 22.68 -5.22
N SER A 55 -29.81 21.68 -5.61
CA SER A 55 -31.12 21.85 -6.23
C SER A 55 -32.14 22.45 -5.27
N GLU A 56 -32.20 21.96 -4.02
CA GLU A 56 -33.13 22.45 -2.99
C GLU A 56 -32.83 23.89 -2.59
N ILE A 57 -31.55 24.23 -2.46
CA ILE A 57 -31.14 25.60 -2.13
C ILE A 57 -31.51 26.57 -3.26
N LYS A 58 -31.33 26.18 -4.52
CA LYS A 58 -31.64 27.02 -5.67
C LYS A 58 -33.14 27.27 -5.87
N THR A 59 -34.00 26.39 -5.36
CA THR A 59 -35.47 26.52 -5.49
C THR A 59 -36.12 27.15 -4.26
N SER A 60 -35.41 27.18 -3.12
CA SER A 60 -35.96 27.67 -1.86
C SER A 60 -35.79 29.19 -1.72
N PRO A 61 -36.88 29.94 -1.43
CA PRO A 61 -36.85 31.39 -1.32
C PRO A 61 -35.95 31.90 -0.18
N THR A 62 -35.67 31.05 0.82
CA THR A 62 -34.79 31.35 1.95
C THR A 62 -33.35 31.68 1.53
N PHE A 63 -32.93 31.24 0.34
CA PHE A 63 -31.55 31.32 -0.13
C PHE A 63 -31.36 32.31 -1.30
N ASN A 64 -32.41 33.00 -1.74
CA ASN A 64 -32.39 33.84 -2.94
C ASN A 64 -31.42 35.03 -2.88
N ASP A 65 -31.05 35.49 -1.69
CA ASP A 65 -30.17 36.64 -1.50
C ASP A 65 -28.67 36.30 -1.58
N PHE A 66 -28.34 35.02 -1.84
CA PHE A 66 -26.98 34.49 -1.83
C PHE A 66 -26.61 33.76 -3.12
N ASP A 67 -25.34 33.91 -3.52
CA ASP A 67 -24.76 33.15 -4.61
C ASP A 67 -24.00 31.94 -4.07
N PHE A 68 -24.25 30.75 -4.60
CA PHE A 68 -23.60 29.52 -4.13
C PHE A 68 -22.52 29.05 -5.09
N VAL A 69 -21.34 28.74 -4.55
CA VAL A 69 -20.20 28.22 -5.30
C VAL A 69 -19.70 26.95 -4.63
N VAL A 70 -19.72 25.83 -5.35
CA VAL A 70 -19.08 24.60 -4.88
C VAL A 70 -17.58 24.74 -5.07
N VAL A 71 -16.82 24.70 -3.97
CA VAL A 71 -15.36 24.83 -4.01
C VAL A 71 -14.66 23.49 -3.85
N ASP A 72 -15.31 22.54 -3.19
CA ASP A 72 -14.70 21.25 -2.87
C ASP A 72 -15.77 20.17 -2.70
N SER A 73 -15.33 18.91 -2.67
CA SER A 73 -16.18 17.77 -2.37
C SER A 73 -15.45 16.76 -1.51
N VAL A 74 -16.13 16.22 -0.49
CA VAL A 74 -15.59 15.21 0.41
C VAL A 74 -16.40 13.92 0.25
N TYR A 75 -15.73 12.77 0.23
CA TYR A 75 -16.40 11.48 0.21
C TYR A 75 -16.63 10.98 1.64
N ASP A 76 -17.90 10.80 2.02
CA ASP A 76 -18.31 10.16 3.27
C ASP A 76 -19.48 9.20 2.98
N PRO A 77 -19.29 7.88 3.13
CA PRO A 77 -20.33 6.89 2.82
C PRO A 77 -21.50 6.91 3.82
N GLN A 78 -21.38 7.57 4.97
CA GLN A 78 -22.44 7.68 5.98
C GLN A 78 -23.42 8.83 5.70
N LYS A 79 -23.07 9.72 4.77
CA LYS A 79 -23.87 10.91 4.43
C LYS A 79 -24.51 10.78 3.05
N GLU A 80 -25.62 11.49 2.88
CA GLU A 80 -26.34 11.50 1.62
C GLU A 80 -25.54 12.22 0.53
N LYS A 81 -25.45 11.62 -0.65
CA LYS A 81 -24.64 12.11 -1.77
C LYS A 81 -25.21 13.39 -2.36
N GLY A 82 -24.35 14.33 -2.70
CA GLY A 82 -24.76 15.63 -3.26
C GLY A 82 -25.34 16.62 -2.26
N THR A 83 -25.42 16.24 -0.98
CA THR A 83 -25.78 17.16 0.11
C THR A 83 -24.57 18.00 0.53
N ILE A 84 -24.84 19.16 1.11
CA ILE A 84 -23.82 20.09 1.59
C ILE A 84 -23.36 19.68 2.99
N VAL A 85 -22.04 19.65 3.18
CA VAL A 85 -21.38 19.26 4.43
C VAL A 85 -20.95 20.46 5.23
N THR A 86 -20.28 21.39 4.54
CA THR A 86 -19.72 22.59 5.13
C THR A 86 -19.98 23.75 4.20
N GLN A 87 -20.11 24.93 4.82
CA GLN A 87 -20.27 26.19 4.14
C GLN A 87 -19.32 27.23 4.75
N ASP A 88 -18.91 28.17 3.92
CA ASP A 88 -18.21 29.39 4.33
C ASP A 88 -18.83 30.58 3.58
N PRO A 89 -19.38 31.59 4.26
CA PRO A 89 -19.39 31.82 5.71
C PRO A 89 -20.29 30.88 6.53
N LEU A 90 -19.97 30.75 7.82
CA LEU A 90 -20.70 29.89 8.76
C LEU A 90 -22.18 30.31 8.89
N PRO A 91 -23.08 29.36 9.22
CA PRO A 91 -24.48 29.68 9.49
C PRO A 91 -24.64 30.76 10.55
N LYS A 92 -25.67 31.61 10.42
CA LYS A 92 -25.99 32.74 11.30
C LYS A 92 -24.96 33.87 11.32
N SER A 93 -23.88 33.78 10.55
CA SER A 93 -22.97 34.90 10.35
C SER A 93 -23.66 36.04 9.61
N LYS A 94 -23.18 37.26 9.82
CA LYS A 94 -23.68 38.46 9.14
C LYS A 94 -22.74 38.83 8.02
N VAL A 95 -23.29 38.94 6.81
CA VAL A 95 -22.52 39.24 5.60
C VAL A 95 -23.23 40.33 4.80
N LYS A 96 -22.50 41.00 3.91
CA LYS A 96 -23.13 41.93 2.97
C LYS A 96 -24.04 41.16 2.01
N GLU A 97 -25.09 41.82 1.52
CA GLU A 97 -25.97 41.29 0.46
C GLU A 97 -25.13 40.79 -0.74
N HIS A 98 -25.63 39.76 -1.44
CA HIS A 98 -24.96 39.15 -2.60
C HIS A 98 -23.57 38.57 -2.30
N ARG A 99 -23.33 38.18 -1.04
CA ARG A 99 -22.10 37.47 -0.68
C ARG A 99 -22.16 36.05 -1.27
N LYS A 100 -21.04 35.64 -1.88
CA LYS A 100 -20.84 34.24 -2.28
C LYS A 100 -20.67 33.35 -1.06
N ILE A 101 -21.47 32.29 -1.00
CA ILE A 101 -21.35 31.19 -0.04
C ILE A 101 -20.62 30.05 -0.74
N TYR A 102 -19.46 29.71 -0.22
CA TYR A 102 -18.63 28.61 -0.67
C TYR A 102 -19.09 27.33 0.02
N LEU A 103 -19.34 26.29 -0.76
CA LEU A 103 -19.91 25.03 -0.29
C LEU A 103 -18.96 23.88 -0.55
N THR A 104 -18.89 22.97 0.41
CA THR A 104 -18.30 21.64 0.24
C THR A 104 -19.43 20.61 0.24
N VAL A 105 -19.46 19.75 -0.77
CA VAL A 105 -20.54 18.77 -0.96
C VAL A 105 -20.08 17.34 -0.74
N ILE A 106 -21.01 16.42 -0.45
CA ILE A 106 -20.72 14.98 -0.44
C ILE A 106 -20.54 14.48 -1.86
N ALA A 107 -19.34 13.99 -2.16
CA ALA A 107 -19.03 13.38 -3.44
C ALA A 107 -19.81 12.08 -3.64
N SER A 108 -20.32 11.85 -4.86
CA SER A 108 -21.07 10.63 -5.18
C SER A 108 -20.20 9.37 -5.25
N VAL A 109 -18.90 9.55 -5.52
CA VAL A 109 -17.91 8.50 -5.76
C VAL A 109 -16.64 8.85 -5.00
N PRO A 110 -15.90 7.87 -4.44
CA PRO A 110 -14.59 8.13 -3.85
C PRO A 110 -13.63 8.79 -4.82
N GLU A 111 -12.69 9.54 -4.28
CA GLU A 111 -11.55 10.07 -5.03
C GLU A 111 -10.82 8.93 -5.77
N LYS A 112 -10.31 9.22 -6.97
CA LYS A 112 -9.51 8.26 -7.73
C LYS A 112 -8.02 8.47 -7.47
N VAL A 113 -7.33 7.37 -7.24
CA VAL A 113 -5.88 7.30 -7.03
C VAL A 113 -5.25 6.49 -8.16
N SER A 114 -4.00 6.81 -8.50
CA SER A 114 -3.27 6.07 -9.52
C SER A 114 -2.72 4.77 -8.93
N MET A 115 -2.87 3.66 -9.65
CA MET A 115 -2.32 2.38 -9.25
C MET A 115 -0.78 2.45 -9.22
N PRO A 116 -0.12 2.23 -8.06
CA PRO A 116 1.34 2.19 -8.00
C PRO A 116 1.90 0.99 -8.75
N ASP A 117 3.19 1.04 -9.07
CA ASP A 117 3.93 -0.13 -9.53
C ASP A 117 4.40 -0.93 -8.32
N LEU A 118 3.82 -2.12 -8.14
CA LEU A 118 4.18 -3.02 -7.06
C LEU A 118 5.12 -4.12 -7.51
N LYS A 119 5.37 -4.26 -8.82
CA LYS A 119 6.18 -5.35 -9.34
C LYS A 119 7.59 -5.31 -8.77
N ASP A 120 8.13 -6.48 -8.46
CA ASP A 120 9.47 -6.70 -7.90
C ASP A 120 9.68 -6.12 -6.49
N LEU A 121 8.67 -5.47 -5.90
CA LEU A 121 8.70 -5.04 -4.50
C LEU A 121 8.54 -6.24 -3.57
N THR A 122 9.14 -6.15 -2.39
CA THR A 122 8.85 -7.08 -1.29
C THR A 122 7.40 -6.89 -0.82
N LEU A 123 6.77 -7.95 -0.32
CA LEU A 123 5.41 -7.88 0.25
C LEU A 123 5.25 -6.72 1.25
N ARG A 124 6.24 -6.50 2.12
CA ARG A 124 6.21 -5.40 3.10
C ARG A 124 6.17 -4.02 2.43
N GLN A 125 6.99 -3.81 1.40
CA GLN A 125 7.01 -2.56 0.64
C GLN A 125 5.71 -2.38 -0.15
N ALA A 126 5.18 -3.44 -0.74
CA ALA A 126 3.92 -3.39 -1.48
C ALA A 126 2.74 -3.00 -0.57
N ILE A 127 2.66 -3.57 0.64
CA ILE A 127 1.65 -3.20 1.65
C ILE A 127 1.75 -1.71 2.00
N ALA A 128 2.95 -1.22 2.33
CA ALA A 128 3.16 0.18 2.69
C ALA A 128 2.79 1.13 1.53
N THR A 129 3.11 0.73 0.29
CA THR A 129 2.80 1.50 -0.91
C THR A 129 1.30 1.55 -1.14
N LEU A 130 0.59 0.42 -1.09
CA LEU A 130 -0.87 0.38 -1.21
C LEU A 130 -1.56 1.28 -0.16
N GLN A 131 -1.13 1.21 1.10
CA GLN A 131 -1.67 2.05 2.18
C GLN A 131 -1.47 3.54 1.92
N THR A 132 -0.30 3.93 1.40
CA THR A 132 0.01 5.33 1.07
C THR A 132 -0.92 5.89 0.00
N PHE A 133 -1.28 5.07 -0.98
CA PHE A 133 -2.26 5.43 -2.03
C PHE A 133 -3.72 5.24 -1.58
N GLY A 134 -3.97 4.81 -0.34
CA GLY A 134 -5.32 4.55 0.16
C GLY A 134 -6.00 3.37 -0.53
N LEU A 135 -5.23 2.41 -1.06
CA LEU A 135 -5.70 1.15 -1.61
C LEU A 135 -5.63 0.05 -0.54
N ILE A 136 -6.51 -0.96 -0.66
CA ILE A 136 -6.66 -2.03 0.33
C ILE A 136 -6.01 -3.29 -0.22
N ILE A 137 -5.27 -4.02 0.61
CA ILE A 137 -4.75 -5.33 0.24
C ILE A 137 -5.87 -6.38 0.22
N GLY A 138 -5.93 -7.13 -0.88
CA GLY A 138 -6.86 -8.22 -1.08
C GLY A 138 -6.26 -9.59 -0.80
N LYS A 139 -6.55 -10.54 -1.67
CA LYS A 139 -6.04 -11.91 -1.63
C LYS A 139 -4.58 -11.95 -2.05
N MET A 140 -3.85 -12.89 -1.45
CA MET A 140 -2.47 -13.19 -1.80
C MET A 140 -2.40 -14.60 -2.37
N GLU A 141 -1.89 -14.73 -3.59
CA GLU A 141 -1.65 -16.00 -4.26
C GLU A 141 -0.14 -16.23 -4.37
N TYR A 142 0.32 -17.44 -4.04
CA TYR A 142 1.73 -17.79 -4.10
C TYR A 142 2.00 -18.72 -5.26
N VAL A 143 3.00 -18.38 -6.08
CA VAL A 143 3.42 -19.17 -7.23
C VAL A 143 4.93 -19.45 -7.18
N PRO A 144 5.40 -20.55 -7.79
CA PRO A 144 6.84 -20.85 -7.88
C PRO A 144 7.59 -19.75 -8.66
N ASP A 145 8.55 -19.09 -8.00
CA ASP A 145 9.40 -18.04 -8.60
C ASP A 145 10.70 -17.87 -7.79
N ILE A 146 11.75 -17.32 -8.39
CA ILE A 146 13.04 -17.04 -7.73
C ILE A 146 12.91 -16.06 -6.55
N GLY A 147 12.00 -15.09 -6.63
CA GLY A 147 11.84 -14.01 -5.67
C GLY A 147 10.88 -14.38 -4.55
N THR A 148 11.39 -14.95 -3.45
CA THR A 148 10.59 -15.23 -2.26
C THR A 148 9.96 -13.95 -1.70
N ASN A 149 8.63 -13.95 -1.55
CA ASN A 149 7.81 -12.81 -1.12
C ASN A 149 7.96 -11.54 -1.98
N ALA A 150 8.45 -11.67 -3.21
CA ALA A 150 8.43 -10.60 -4.20
C ALA A 150 7.08 -10.59 -4.92
N VAL A 151 6.55 -9.40 -5.21
CA VAL A 151 5.33 -9.24 -5.99
C VAL A 151 5.64 -9.45 -7.46
N LEU A 152 4.98 -10.44 -8.06
CA LEU A 152 5.10 -10.76 -9.47
C LEU A 152 4.03 -10.03 -10.28
N ARG A 153 2.80 -9.98 -9.74
CA ARG A 153 1.63 -9.40 -10.41
C ARG A 153 0.70 -8.73 -9.40
N GLN A 154 0.03 -7.68 -9.86
CA GLN A 154 -1.00 -6.97 -9.13
C GLN A 154 -2.32 -7.07 -9.89
N LEU A 155 -3.41 -7.41 -9.20
CA LEU A 155 -4.72 -7.60 -9.82
C LEU A 155 -5.79 -6.72 -9.17
N TYR A 156 -6.71 -6.26 -10.00
CA TYR A 156 -7.93 -5.60 -9.59
C TYR A 156 -9.11 -6.34 -10.21
N GLN A 157 -10.07 -6.77 -9.39
CA GLN A 157 -11.23 -7.55 -9.82
C GLN A 157 -10.86 -8.81 -10.62
N GLY A 158 -9.80 -9.51 -10.21
CA GLY A 158 -9.32 -10.73 -10.85
C GLY A 158 -8.58 -10.54 -12.18
N LYS A 159 -8.31 -9.30 -12.60
CA LYS A 159 -7.53 -8.97 -13.81
C LYS A 159 -6.30 -8.18 -13.45
N GLU A 160 -5.22 -8.41 -14.19
CA GLU A 160 -3.97 -7.68 -13.99
C GLU A 160 -4.16 -6.19 -14.28
N VAL A 161 -3.72 -5.35 -13.35
CA VAL A 161 -3.90 -3.90 -13.43
C VAL A 161 -2.55 -3.22 -13.65
N ARG A 162 -2.47 -2.35 -14.66
CA ARG A 162 -1.23 -1.65 -14.97
C ARG A 162 -0.98 -0.50 -14.00
N PRO A 163 0.28 -0.21 -13.66
CA PRO A 163 0.64 1.03 -12.98
C PRO A 163 0.09 2.25 -13.75
N GLY A 164 -0.29 3.30 -13.05
CA GLY A 164 -0.90 4.48 -13.66
C GLY A 164 -2.43 4.42 -13.79
N THR A 165 -3.03 3.22 -13.72
CA THR A 165 -4.49 3.06 -13.87
C THR A 165 -5.24 3.77 -12.74
N MET A 166 -6.23 4.59 -13.08
CA MET A 166 -7.02 5.32 -12.08
C MET A 166 -8.06 4.40 -11.42
N LEU A 167 -7.88 4.16 -10.13
CA LEU A 167 -8.75 3.32 -9.29
C LEU A 167 -9.42 4.15 -8.22
N GLN A 168 -10.59 3.74 -7.73
CA GLN A 168 -11.22 4.40 -6.60
C GLN A 168 -10.40 4.14 -5.33
N LYS A 169 -10.22 5.17 -4.49
CA LYS A 169 -9.66 5.01 -3.15
C LYS A 169 -10.48 3.98 -2.38
N GLY A 170 -9.81 3.07 -1.68
CA GLY A 170 -10.42 1.90 -1.05
C GLY A 170 -10.59 0.69 -1.98
N ALA A 171 -10.17 0.77 -3.24
CA ALA A 171 -10.14 -0.40 -4.12
C ALA A 171 -9.24 -1.51 -3.55
N VAL A 172 -9.71 -2.75 -3.69
CA VAL A 172 -9.03 -3.95 -3.22
C VAL A 172 -8.11 -4.47 -4.31
N ILE A 173 -6.82 -4.64 -4.00
CA ILE A 173 -5.78 -5.13 -4.91
C ILE A 173 -5.29 -6.49 -4.43
N ASP A 174 -5.46 -7.50 -5.26
CA ASP A 174 -4.91 -8.83 -5.02
C ASP A 174 -3.46 -8.89 -5.52
N LEU A 175 -2.61 -9.66 -4.83
CA LEU A 175 -1.18 -9.80 -5.15
C LEU A 175 -0.83 -11.25 -5.46
N VAL A 176 -0.04 -11.45 -6.52
CA VAL A 176 0.63 -12.72 -6.80
C VAL A 176 2.07 -12.59 -6.37
N LEU A 177 2.51 -13.47 -5.48
CA LEU A 177 3.81 -13.45 -4.82
C LEU A 177 4.64 -14.66 -5.22
N GLY A 178 5.96 -14.49 -5.31
CA GLY A 178 6.87 -15.60 -5.45
C GLY A 178 7.03 -16.34 -4.12
N MET A 179 6.99 -17.68 -4.14
CA MET A 179 7.24 -18.49 -2.93
C MET A 179 8.70 -18.93 -2.78
N GLY A 180 9.59 -18.49 -3.68
CA GLY A 180 10.97 -18.98 -3.77
C GLY A 180 11.04 -20.28 -4.56
N ILE A 181 12.20 -20.57 -5.16
CA ILE A 181 12.48 -21.90 -5.72
C ILE A 181 12.89 -22.83 -4.57
N GLY A 182 11.91 -23.25 -3.78
CA GLY A 182 11.99 -24.49 -3.00
C GLY A 182 11.81 -25.74 -3.87
N GLY A 183 12.11 -25.65 -5.17
CA GLY A 183 11.84 -26.66 -6.19
C GLY A 183 13.05 -27.50 -6.62
N SER A 184 14.23 -27.31 -6.02
CA SER A 184 15.33 -28.28 -6.17
C SER A 184 14.95 -29.54 -5.41
N ARG A 185 14.24 -30.42 -6.11
CA ARG A 185 13.86 -31.73 -5.63
C ARG A 185 15.10 -32.62 -5.58
N ILE A 186 15.53 -32.97 -4.38
CA ILE A 186 16.69 -33.84 -4.18
C ILE A 186 16.18 -35.27 -4.05
N GLN A 187 16.87 -36.22 -4.70
CA GLN A 187 16.52 -37.62 -4.52
C GLN A 187 16.76 -38.01 -3.08
N MET A 188 15.80 -38.71 -2.50
CA MET A 188 15.91 -39.20 -1.14
C MET A 188 17.21 -40.02 -0.94
N PRO A 189 18.13 -39.57 -0.08
CA PRO A 189 19.36 -40.30 0.15
C PRO A 189 19.07 -41.60 0.91
N PHE A 190 19.78 -42.66 0.53
CA PHE A 190 19.77 -43.92 1.27
C PHE A 190 20.78 -43.82 2.42
N LEU A 191 20.29 -43.75 3.66
CA LEU A 191 21.13 -43.56 4.85
C LEU A 191 21.28 -44.84 5.67
N ILE A 192 20.50 -45.89 5.38
CA ILE A 192 20.48 -47.15 6.14
C ILE A 192 21.86 -47.83 6.10
N GLY A 193 22.36 -48.23 7.27
CA GLY A 193 23.66 -48.87 7.47
C GLY A 193 24.84 -47.90 7.60
N MET A 194 24.64 -46.59 7.37
CA MET A 194 25.67 -45.58 7.59
C MET A 194 25.89 -45.31 9.09
N SER A 195 27.11 -44.92 9.45
CA SER A 195 27.37 -44.35 10.77
C SER A 195 26.67 -42.99 10.90
N ARG A 196 26.43 -42.55 12.14
CA ARG A 196 25.91 -41.18 12.40
C ARG A 196 26.70 -40.12 11.64
N SER A 197 28.03 -40.16 11.72
CA SER A 197 28.87 -39.15 11.07
C SER A 197 28.73 -39.12 9.55
N GLU A 198 28.55 -40.27 8.92
CA GLU A 198 28.36 -40.39 7.46
C GLU A 198 26.99 -39.89 7.04
N ALA A 199 25.93 -40.30 7.75
CA ALA A 199 24.57 -39.88 7.46
C ALA A 199 24.45 -38.35 7.54
N LEU A 200 25.05 -37.73 8.57
CA LEU A 200 25.09 -36.27 8.72
C LEU A 200 25.80 -35.57 7.55
N ARG A 201 26.91 -36.12 7.05
CA ARG A 201 27.64 -35.54 5.91
C ARG A 201 26.80 -35.61 4.63
N VAL A 202 26.12 -36.73 4.39
CA VAL A 202 25.25 -36.91 3.22
C VAL A 202 24.06 -35.93 3.28
N LEU A 203 23.39 -35.84 4.43
CA LEU A 203 22.29 -34.90 4.64
C LEU A 203 22.73 -33.44 4.44
N ALA A 204 23.89 -33.06 4.98
CA ALA A 204 24.43 -31.71 4.83
C ALA A 204 24.80 -31.38 3.38
N ALA A 205 25.39 -32.32 2.64
CA ALA A 205 25.70 -32.15 1.22
C ALA A 205 24.44 -31.94 0.37
N ASP A 206 23.36 -32.62 0.74
CA ASP A 206 22.05 -32.50 0.10
C ASP A 206 21.18 -31.37 0.69
N SER A 207 21.74 -30.49 1.53
CA SER A 207 20.99 -29.38 2.15
C SER A 207 19.69 -29.84 2.86
N LEU A 208 19.72 -31.04 3.42
CA LEU A 208 18.66 -31.63 4.24
C LEU A 208 19.03 -31.51 5.72
N TYR A 209 18.01 -31.36 6.57
CA TYR A 209 18.21 -31.27 8.01
C TYR A 209 18.00 -32.63 8.69
N VAL A 210 18.64 -32.80 9.85
CA VAL A 210 18.39 -33.94 10.72
C VAL A 210 17.18 -33.60 11.57
N GLY A 211 16.20 -34.51 11.61
CA GLY A 211 15.06 -34.42 12.50
C GLY A 211 15.35 -35.08 13.85
N ALA A 212 14.47 -35.98 14.28
CA ALA A 212 14.65 -36.74 15.51
C ALA A 212 15.73 -37.83 15.34
N GLU A 213 16.65 -37.91 16.30
CA GLU A 213 17.61 -39.02 16.42
C GLU A 213 17.17 -39.96 17.55
N ILE A 214 16.78 -41.19 17.20
CA ILE A 214 16.23 -42.16 18.16
C ILE A 214 17.13 -43.40 18.20
N TYR A 215 17.63 -43.76 19.37
CA TYR A 215 18.47 -44.95 19.57
C TYR A 215 17.63 -46.07 20.18
N THR A 216 17.41 -47.17 19.46
CA THR A 216 16.48 -48.23 19.91
C THR A 216 17.07 -49.10 21.02
N ASP A 217 18.38 -49.38 20.98
CA ASP A 217 18.97 -50.41 21.85
C ASP A 217 19.71 -49.85 23.07
N HIS A 218 19.87 -48.52 23.21
CA HIS A 218 20.53 -47.74 24.29
C HIS A 218 21.88 -48.25 24.83
N LYS A 219 22.44 -49.35 24.30
CA LYS A 219 23.59 -50.08 24.85
C LYS A 219 24.92 -49.61 24.29
N ASP A 220 24.96 -49.25 23.01
CA ASP A 220 26.18 -48.78 22.33
C ASP A 220 25.81 -47.73 21.29
N THR A 221 26.16 -46.47 21.57
CA THR A 221 25.96 -45.34 20.66
C THR A 221 27.13 -45.15 19.70
N VAL A 222 28.30 -45.73 20.00
CA VAL A 222 29.54 -45.55 19.24
C VAL A 222 29.53 -46.46 18.01
N SER A 223 29.06 -47.69 18.15
CA SER A 223 28.91 -48.64 17.04
C SER A 223 27.52 -48.57 16.38
N ALA A 224 26.77 -47.49 16.59
CA ALA A 224 25.40 -47.40 16.12
C ALA A 224 25.32 -46.94 14.65
N ARG A 225 24.48 -47.61 13.88
CA ARG A 225 24.22 -47.29 12.46
C ARG A 225 22.75 -47.01 12.25
N VAL A 226 22.44 -46.26 11.20
CA VAL A 226 21.06 -45.96 10.82
C VAL A 226 20.35 -47.27 10.46
N TYR A 227 19.41 -47.67 11.29
CA TYR A 227 18.54 -48.83 11.06
C TYR A 227 17.33 -48.44 10.21
N LYS A 228 16.76 -47.26 10.48
CA LYS A 228 15.59 -46.76 9.76
C LYS A 228 15.69 -45.24 9.62
N GLN A 229 15.13 -44.72 8.55
CA GLN A 229 14.92 -43.29 8.33
C GLN A 229 13.43 -43.00 8.18
N SER A 230 12.98 -41.80 8.58
CA SER A 230 11.64 -41.29 8.26
C SER A 230 11.75 -39.93 7.57
N PRO A 231 11.19 -39.75 6.37
CA PRO A 231 10.43 -40.72 5.56
C PRO A 231 11.22 -41.99 5.20
N ASP A 232 10.55 -43.09 4.81
CA ASP A 232 11.20 -44.35 4.41
C ASP A 232 11.84 -44.22 3.01
N TYR A 233 13.00 -44.86 2.80
CA TYR A 233 13.71 -44.80 1.51
C TYR A 233 12.85 -45.33 0.36
N SER A 234 12.70 -44.53 -0.68
CA SER A 234 12.05 -44.92 -1.94
C SER A 234 12.82 -44.36 -3.14
N SER A 235 13.22 -45.24 -4.05
CA SER A 235 13.90 -44.86 -5.28
C SER A 235 12.98 -44.00 -6.15
N GLY A 236 13.28 -42.71 -6.27
CA GLY A 236 12.47 -41.74 -7.02
C GLY A 236 11.60 -40.82 -6.15
N LEU A 237 11.57 -41.01 -4.82
CA LEU A 237 11.00 -40.00 -3.94
C LEU A 237 11.88 -38.75 -3.98
N LEU A 238 11.23 -37.61 -4.20
CA LEU A 238 11.86 -36.32 -4.30
C LEU A 238 11.52 -35.49 -3.06
N LEU A 239 12.55 -35.01 -2.38
CA LEU A 239 12.44 -34.20 -1.16
C LEU A 239 12.69 -32.73 -1.47
N ASN A 240 12.05 -31.86 -0.70
CA ASN A 240 12.32 -30.43 -0.79
C ASN A 240 13.62 -30.09 -0.05
N VAL A 241 14.39 -29.13 -0.57
CA VAL A 241 15.54 -28.59 0.14
C VAL A 241 15.11 -28.07 1.51
N GLY A 242 15.90 -28.37 2.54
CA GLY A 242 15.58 -27.99 3.92
C GLY A 242 14.53 -28.87 4.60
N GLN A 243 14.08 -29.95 3.98
CA GLN A 243 13.26 -30.96 4.65
C GLN A 243 14.08 -31.73 5.69
N SER A 244 13.47 -32.04 6.83
CA SER A 244 14.09 -32.85 7.89
C SER A 244 13.89 -34.35 7.67
N ILE A 245 14.90 -35.16 8.00
CA ILE A 245 14.82 -36.62 8.02
C ILE A 245 15.11 -37.13 9.43
N ASP A 246 14.20 -37.90 10.00
CA ASP A 246 14.38 -38.56 11.29
C ASP A 246 15.22 -39.83 11.11
N LEU A 247 16.15 -40.06 12.03
CA LEU A 247 17.10 -41.17 11.99
C LEU A 247 16.92 -42.06 13.23
N TYR A 248 16.75 -43.35 12.97
CA TYR A 248 16.65 -44.38 13.99
C TYR A 248 17.92 -45.23 13.95
N TYR A 249 18.59 -45.35 15.08
CA TYR A 249 19.88 -46.00 15.21
C TYR A 249 19.78 -47.32 15.97
N LYS A 250 20.57 -48.30 15.52
CA LYS A 250 20.71 -49.60 16.15
C LYS A 250 22.18 -49.99 16.26
N SER A 251 22.56 -50.67 17.34
CA SER A 251 23.94 -51.13 17.55
C SER A 251 24.25 -52.37 16.70
N ASP A 252 25.50 -52.50 16.27
CA ASP A 252 26.02 -53.70 15.57
C ASP A 252 25.91 -54.98 16.42
N ALA A 253 25.89 -54.85 17.76
CA ALA A 253 25.72 -55.97 18.68
C ALA A 253 24.29 -56.55 18.62
N GLY A 254 24.14 -57.69 17.93
CA GLY A 254 22.89 -58.46 17.89
C GLY A 254 21.98 -58.17 16.69
N PHE A 255 22.48 -57.52 15.65
CA PHE A 255 21.74 -57.29 14.41
C PHE A 255 22.53 -57.73 13.17
N ASP A 256 21.93 -58.61 12.36
CA ASP A 256 22.53 -59.08 11.11
C ASP A 256 22.30 -58.06 9.99
N TRP A 257 23.21 -57.09 9.92
CA TRP A 257 23.24 -56.09 8.85
C TRP A 257 23.41 -56.68 7.45
N GLY A 258 24.08 -57.82 7.32
CA GLY A 258 24.32 -58.47 6.03
C GLY A 258 23.03 -58.99 5.40
N THR A 259 22.16 -59.59 6.21
CA THR A 259 20.83 -60.02 5.77
C THR A 259 19.88 -58.83 5.60
N TYR A 260 19.96 -57.83 6.48
CA TYR A 260 19.08 -56.65 6.40
C TYR A 260 19.36 -55.77 5.18
N LEU A 261 20.62 -55.49 4.84
CA LEU A 261 20.92 -54.65 3.68
C LEU A 261 20.53 -55.31 2.34
N LYS A 262 20.54 -56.65 2.28
CA LYS A 262 20.08 -57.40 1.09
C LYS A 262 18.61 -57.19 0.79
N THR A 263 17.76 -56.87 1.78
CA THR A 263 16.34 -56.59 1.53
C THR A 263 16.12 -55.29 0.74
N PHE A 264 17.11 -54.40 0.73
CA PHE A 264 17.06 -53.13 -0.02
C PHE A 264 17.78 -53.21 -1.37
N ASP A 265 18.66 -54.20 -1.58
CA ASP A 265 19.42 -54.35 -2.83
C ASP A 265 18.54 -54.89 -3.98
N THR A 266 17.53 -55.71 -3.67
CA THR A 266 16.46 -56.09 -4.61
C THR A 266 15.61 -54.89 -5.04
N THR A 267 15.36 -53.93 -4.16
CA THR A 267 14.62 -52.69 -4.45
C THR A 267 15.42 -51.71 -5.29
N ARG A 268 16.77 -51.71 -5.20
CA ARG A 268 17.66 -50.86 -6.00
C ARG A 268 17.71 -51.26 -7.48
N LYS A 269 17.57 -52.55 -7.80
CA LYS A 269 17.67 -53.07 -9.18
C LYS A 269 16.36 -53.00 -9.97
N SER A 270 15.21 -52.85 -9.30
CA SER A 270 13.89 -52.92 -9.96
C SER A 270 13.35 -51.59 -10.49
N THR A 271 14.00 -50.46 -10.21
CA THR A 271 13.47 -49.13 -10.61
C THR A 271 14.44 -48.47 -11.60
N PRO A 272 14.03 -48.20 -12.85
CA PRO A 272 14.91 -47.57 -13.81
C PRO A 272 15.23 -46.14 -13.34
N VAL A 273 16.52 -45.85 -13.21
CA VAL A 273 17.03 -44.48 -13.03
C VAL A 273 16.66 -43.71 -14.29
N ALA A 274 15.65 -42.84 -14.21
CA ALA A 274 15.35 -41.91 -15.29
C ALA A 274 16.60 -41.02 -15.55
N PRO A 275 17.03 -40.84 -16.80
CA PRO A 275 18.21 -40.05 -17.09
C PRO A 275 18.01 -38.61 -16.62
N ARG A 276 19.01 -38.09 -15.91
CA ARG A 276 19.08 -36.69 -15.45
C ARG A 276 18.89 -35.79 -16.67
N PRO A 277 17.94 -34.84 -16.69
CA PRO A 277 17.82 -33.90 -17.81
C PRO A 277 19.13 -33.12 -17.92
N ALA A 278 19.72 -33.15 -19.11
CA ALA A 278 20.97 -32.46 -19.41
C ALA A 278 20.85 -30.98 -19.04
N GLN A 279 21.74 -30.50 -18.17
CA GLN A 279 21.95 -29.07 -17.98
C GLN A 279 22.39 -28.50 -19.33
N LYS A 280 21.52 -27.70 -19.96
CA LYS A 280 21.93 -26.86 -21.08
C LYS A 280 22.95 -25.86 -20.54
N SER A 281 24.22 -26.15 -20.77
CA SER A 281 25.30 -25.18 -20.71
C SER A 281 24.99 -24.11 -21.76
N THR A 282 24.45 -22.98 -21.34
CA THR A 282 24.49 -21.76 -22.13
C THR A 282 25.90 -21.19 -22.01
N ALA A 283 26.81 -21.75 -22.81
CA ALA A 283 28.06 -21.07 -23.13
C ALA A 283 27.72 -19.87 -24.01
N THR A 284 27.74 -18.69 -23.42
CA THR A 284 27.80 -17.41 -24.12
C THR A 284 29.08 -17.42 -24.94
N LYS A 285 28.96 -17.51 -26.27
CA LYS A 285 30.05 -17.25 -27.19
C LYS A 285 30.27 -15.74 -27.22
N ASP A 286 31.45 -15.33 -26.75
CA ASP A 286 32.08 -14.09 -27.19
C ASP A 286 32.35 -14.18 -28.69
N GLU A 287 31.81 -13.25 -29.46
CA GLU A 287 32.29 -12.89 -30.81
C GLU A 287 31.93 -11.41 -31.05
N PHE A 288 33.00 -10.58 -31.07
CA PHE A 288 33.18 -9.22 -31.62
C PHE A 288 32.15 -8.11 -31.37
#